data_AF-A0A962EHV6-F1
#
_entry.id   AF-A0A962EHV6-F1
#
_cell.length_a   1.000
_cell.length_b   1.000
_cell.length_c   1.000
_cell.angle_alpha   90.00
_cell.angle_beta   90.00
_cell.angle_gamma   90.00
#
_symmetry.space_group_name_H-M   'P 1'
#
loop_
_entity.id
_entity.type
_entity.pdbx_description
1 polymer ?
#
loop_
_entity_poly.entity_id
_entity_poly.type
_entity_poly.pdbx_seq_one_letter_code
_entity_poly.pdbx_strand_id
1 'polypeptide(L)'
;GESTGKLGMRWQVNDDFTIRGSFAEGFRAPSIGELFGSASRFDAVLNDPCSGYGSNSGVPANIVANCQALGVPANYQQPNPQISVVTGGNDELEPETADSTTLGFVYSPAWAENTGWSRRFDVELTWYKHKLKGAIQALDAQTQLDLCVGTLDDTYCNGIVRNQTGNIAGFQNRLTNLGRIDTDGVDVNFYWTLPESDMG
;
A
#
# COMPACT_ATOMS: atom_id res chain seq x y z
N GLY A 1 0.38 -15.52 -20.52
CA GLY A 1 1.55 -16.03 -19.79
C GLY A 1 2.43 -14.85 -19.51
N GLU A 2 2.61 -14.49 -18.25
CA GLU A 2 3.49 -13.41 -17.84
C GLU A 2 4.92 -13.95 -17.68
N SER A 3 5.91 -13.19 -18.15
CA SER A 3 7.32 -13.53 -18.02
C SER A 3 7.90 -12.68 -16.89
N THR A 4 8.59 -13.31 -15.94
CA THR A 4 9.29 -12.59 -14.86
C THR A 4 10.79 -12.62 -15.11
N GLY A 5 11.42 -11.44 -15.10
CA GLY A 5 12.87 -11.29 -15.19
C GLY A 5 13.54 -11.14 -13.84
N LYS A 6 14.78 -11.63 -13.71
CA LYS A 6 15.68 -11.26 -12.61
C LYS A 6 17.06 -11.01 -13.15
N LEU A 7 17.62 -9.85 -12.81
CA LEU A 7 18.97 -9.45 -13.10
C LEU A 7 19.67 -9.07 -11.79
N GLY A 8 20.88 -9.58 -11.61
CA GLY A 8 21.72 -9.27 -10.46
C GLY A 8 23.13 -8.92 -10.91
N MET A 9 23.73 -7.93 -10.26
CA MET A 9 25.12 -7.53 -10.45
C MET A 9 25.79 -7.46 -9.08
N ARG A 10 27.01 -8.00 -9.01
CA ARG A 10 27.91 -7.83 -7.88
C ARG A 10 29.27 -7.44 -8.42
N TRP A 11 29.81 -6.34 -7.91
CA TRP A 11 31.12 -5.85 -8.30
C TRP A 11 31.96 -5.55 -7.06
N GLN A 12 33.06 -6.26 -6.92
CA GLN A 12 34.07 -6.00 -5.91
C GLN A 12 35.07 -4.99 -6.51
N VAL A 13 35.06 -3.77 -5.98
CA VAL A 13 35.91 -2.68 -6.49
C VAL A 13 37.36 -2.91 -6.05
N ASN A 14 37.52 -3.31 -4.78
CA ASN A 14 38.76 -3.76 -4.15
C ASN A 14 38.39 -4.68 -2.97
N ASP A 15 39.38 -5.08 -2.16
CA ASP A 15 39.15 -5.97 -1.02
C ASP A 15 38.23 -5.36 0.06
N ASP A 16 38.20 -4.03 0.16
CA ASP A 16 37.41 -3.33 1.17
C ASP A 16 35.98 -2.98 0.72
N PHE A 17 35.72 -2.83 -0.58
CA PHE A 17 34.47 -2.29 -1.11
C PHE A 17 33.80 -3.21 -2.11
N THR A 18 32.53 -3.51 -1.86
CA THR A 18 31.65 -4.24 -2.80
C THR A 18 30.37 -3.47 -3.07
N ILE A 19 30.00 -3.41 -4.35
CA ILE A 19 28.72 -2.89 -4.82
C ILE A 19 27.83 -4.06 -5.26
N ARG A 20 26.56 -4.02 -4.88
CA ARG A 20 25.52 -5.00 -5.24
C ARG A 20 24.36 -4.25 -5.89
N GLY A 21 23.81 -4.78 -6.98
CA GLY A 21 22.60 -4.26 -7.60
C GLY A 21 21.70 -5.40 -8.02
N SER A 22 20.40 -5.26 -7.87
CA SER A 22 19.46 -6.23 -8.42
C SER A 22 18.17 -5.58 -8.90
N PHE A 23 17.61 -6.19 -9.93
CA PHE A 23 16.28 -5.90 -10.45
C PHE A 23 15.54 -7.24 -10.59
N ALA A 24 14.33 -7.32 -10.08
CA ALA A 24 13.51 -8.51 -10.17
C ALA A 24 12.05 -8.14 -10.40
N GLU A 25 11.39 -8.92 -11.25
CA GLU A 25 9.96 -8.88 -11.49
C GLU A 25 9.32 -10.13 -10.86
N GLY A 26 8.12 -9.98 -10.34
CA GLY A 26 7.33 -11.05 -9.76
C GLY A 26 5.84 -10.84 -10.02
N PHE A 27 5.06 -11.90 -9.85
CA PHE A 27 3.61 -11.80 -9.84
C PHE A 27 3.02 -12.74 -8.79
N ARG A 28 1.79 -12.43 -8.36
CA ARG A 28 0.97 -13.28 -7.50
C ARG A 28 -0.42 -13.40 -8.11
N ALA A 29 -0.80 -14.62 -8.47
CA ALA A 29 -2.19 -14.89 -8.86
C ALA A 29 -3.12 -14.76 -7.64
N PRO A 30 -4.38 -14.31 -7.84
CA PRO A 30 -5.37 -14.29 -6.77
C PRO A 30 -5.57 -15.69 -6.19
N SER A 31 -5.65 -15.79 -4.88
CA SER A 31 -5.99 -17.03 -4.19
C SER A 31 -7.48 -17.36 -4.32
N ILE A 32 -7.84 -18.62 -4.09
CA ILE A 32 -9.25 -19.07 -4.11
C ILE A 32 -10.11 -18.27 -3.12
N GLY A 33 -9.56 -17.91 -1.96
CA GLY A 33 -10.26 -17.09 -0.96
C GLY A 33 -10.49 -15.65 -1.42
N GLU A 34 -9.59 -15.10 -2.25
CA GLU A 34 -9.76 -13.77 -2.82
C GLU A 34 -10.76 -13.76 -3.99
N LEU A 35 -10.88 -14.86 -4.73
CA LEU A 35 -11.84 -14.99 -5.83
C LEU A 35 -13.26 -15.34 -5.33
N PHE A 36 -13.36 -16.29 -4.40
CA PHE A 36 -14.63 -16.93 -4.00
C PHE A 36 -14.90 -16.88 -2.50
N GLY A 37 -14.13 -16.08 -1.75
CA GLY A 37 -14.34 -15.91 -0.31
C GLY A 37 -15.74 -15.40 0.00
N SER A 38 -16.36 -16.00 1.01
CA SER A 38 -17.67 -15.55 1.51
C SER A 38 -17.61 -14.10 1.97
N ALA A 39 -18.74 -13.40 1.86
CA ALA A 39 -18.84 -12.03 2.35
C ALA A 39 -18.58 -11.96 3.87
N SER A 40 -17.73 -11.03 4.28
CA SER A 40 -17.49 -10.65 5.66
C SER A 40 -18.04 -9.24 5.91
N ARG A 41 -18.54 -9.00 7.11
CA ARG A 41 -19.10 -7.71 7.50
C ARG A 41 -18.35 -7.16 8.70
N PHE A 42 -18.07 -5.86 8.66
CA PHE A 42 -17.71 -5.07 9.82
C PHE A 42 -18.42 -3.71 9.76
N ASP A 43 -18.45 -2.97 10.87
CA ASP A 43 -19.03 -1.64 10.91
C ASP A 43 -17.90 -0.61 11.10
N ALA A 44 -17.87 0.41 10.24
CA ALA A 44 -16.87 1.48 10.26
C ALA A 44 -17.53 2.81 10.65
N VAL A 45 -16.81 3.66 11.39
CA VAL A 45 -17.26 5.04 11.65
C VAL A 45 -16.76 5.91 10.50
N LEU A 46 -17.67 6.47 9.73
CA LEU A 46 -17.38 7.25 8.53
C LEU A 46 -17.91 8.68 8.64
N ASN A 47 -17.20 9.61 8.01
CA ASN A 47 -17.62 10.98 7.83
C ASN A 47 -18.03 11.19 6.37
N ASP A 48 -19.31 11.47 6.12
CA ASP A 48 -19.82 11.71 4.77
C ASP A 48 -19.53 13.16 4.35
N PRO A 49 -18.72 13.40 3.29
CA PRO A 49 -18.45 14.75 2.81
C PRO A 49 -19.70 15.50 2.36
N CYS A 50 -20.77 14.78 2.03
CA CYS A 50 -22.07 15.36 1.72
C CYS A 50 -22.90 15.70 2.97
N SER A 51 -22.51 15.31 4.18
CA SER A 51 -23.27 15.67 5.39
C SER A 51 -23.19 17.18 5.65
N GLY A 52 -24.32 17.88 5.53
CA GLY A 52 -24.42 19.31 5.79
C GLY A 52 -23.86 20.23 4.72
N TYR A 53 -23.57 19.70 3.52
CA TYR A 53 -22.91 20.47 2.46
C TYR A 53 -23.68 21.71 2.01
N GLY A 54 -25.03 21.69 2.06
CA GLY A 54 -25.86 22.81 1.65
C GLY A 54 -25.99 23.94 2.68
N SER A 55 -25.59 23.70 3.93
CA SER A 55 -25.67 24.68 5.03
C SER A 55 -24.30 25.18 5.50
N ASN A 56 -23.21 24.60 5.00
CA ASN A 56 -21.85 24.87 5.45
C ASN A 56 -21.02 25.59 4.36
N SER A 57 -20.75 26.88 4.56
CA SER A 57 -19.97 27.70 3.63
C SER A 57 -18.48 27.32 3.53
N GLY A 58 -17.98 26.42 4.39
CA GLY A 58 -16.60 25.93 4.37
C GLY A 58 -16.38 24.73 3.44
N VAL A 59 -17.43 24.19 2.82
CA VAL A 59 -17.32 23.04 1.92
C VAL A 59 -16.84 23.49 0.53
N PRO A 60 -15.82 22.82 -0.04
CA PRO A 60 -15.34 23.14 -1.39
C PRO A 60 -16.45 23.08 -2.44
N ALA A 61 -16.45 24.02 -3.39
CA ALA A 61 -17.50 24.14 -4.40
C ALA A 61 -17.67 22.87 -5.26
N ASN A 62 -16.59 22.12 -5.51
CA ASN A 62 -16.66 20.84 -6.23
C ASN A 62 -17.43 19.78 -5.43
N ILE A 63 -17.21 19.69 -4.12
CA ILE A 63 -17.94 18.76 -3.25
C ILE A 63 -19.43 19.12 -3.22
N VAL A 64 -19.77 20.41 -3.15
CA VAL A 64 -21.18 20.87 -3.21
C VAL A 64 -21.84 20.42 -4.51
N ALA A 65 -21.20 20.65 -5.66
CA ALA A 65 -21.72 20.24 -6.96
C ALA A 65 -21.83 18.71 -7.08
N ASN A 66 -20.84 17.98 -6.59
CA ASN A 66 -20.80 16.52 -6.68
C ASN A 66 -21.85 15.87 -5.78
N CYS A 67 -22.08 16.37 -4.57
CA CYS A 67 -23.16 15.89 -3.70
C CYS A 67 -24.55 16.11 -4.33
N GLN A 68 -24.74 17.24 -5.03
CA GLN A 68 -25.96 17.48 -5.82
C GLN A 68 -26.10 16.50 -6.99
N ALA A 69 -25.00 16.22 -7.70
CA ALA A 69 -24.98 15.25 -8.79
C ALA A 69 -25.28 13.81 -8.32
N LEU A 70 -24.84 13.47 -7.11
CA LEU A 70 -25.16 12.20 -6.42
C LEU A 70 -26.61 12.17 -5.89
N GLY A 71 -27.40 13.22 -6.10
CA GLY A 71 -28.81 13.29 -5.67
C GLY A 71 -29.00 13.47 -4.17
N VAL A 72 -27.96 13.88 -3.45
CA VAL A 72 -28.04 14.10 -1.99
C VAL A 72 -28.76 15.44 -1.72
N PRO A 73 -29.80 15.48 -0.87
CA PRO A 73 -30.51 16.72 -0.55
C PRO A 73 -29.62 17.76 0.17
N ALA A 74 -29.81 19.06 -0.09
CA ALA A 74 -28.97 20.12 0.48
C ALA A 74 -28.96 20.19 2.03
N ASN A 75 -30.07 19.82 2.67
CA ASN A 75 -30.23 19.79 4.13
C ASN A 75 -29.89 18.43 4.75
N TYR A 76 -29.35 17.50 3.96
CA TYR A 76 -28.99 16.17 4.42
C TYR A 76 -27.93 16.21 5.52
N GLN A 77 -28.11 15.33 6.51
CA GLN A 77 -27.13 15.03 7.55
C GLN A 77 -27.13 13.52 7.76
N GLN A 78 -25.97 12.87 7.75
CA GLN A 78 -25.87 11.44 8.00
C GLN A 78 -26.29 11.17 9.46
N PRO A 79 -27.41 10.46 9.71
CA PRO A 79 -27.96 10.34 11.07
C PRO A 79 -27.14 9.40 11.96
N ASN A 80 -26.51 8.39 11.37
CA ASN A 80 -25.63 7.44 12.06
C ASN A 80 -24.30 7.33 11.29
N PRO A 81 -23.17 7.71 11.88
CA PRO A 81 -21.86 7.59 11.22
C PRO A 81 -21.32 6.14 11.23
N GLN A 82 -21.90 5.23 12.01
CA GLN A 82 -21.51 3.82 12.01
C GLN A 82 -22.21 3.10 10.85
N ILE A 83 -21.46 2.79 9.80
CA ILE A 83 -21.96 2.21 8.55
C ILE A 83 -21.42 0.79 8.39
N SER A 84 -22.31 -0.13 7.98
CA SER A 84 -21.91 -1.50 7.64
C SER A 84 -21.11 -1.53 6.34
N VAL A 85 -19.93 -2.12 6.39
CA VAL A 85 -19.06 -2.41 5.25
C VAL A 85 -18.99 -3.92 5.06
N VAL A 86 -19.37 -4.36 3.86
CA VAL A 86 -19.31 -5.76 3.47
C VAL A 86 -18.16 -5.94 2.50
N THR A 87 -17.20 -6.78 2.85
CA THR A 87 -16.09 -7.20 1.97
C THR A 87 -16.29 -8.66 1.56
N GLY A 88 -15.56 -9.12 0.55
CA GLY A 88 -15.68 -10.49 0.07
C GLY A 88 -14.86 -10.74 -1.19
N GLY A 89 -14.89 -11.99 -1.65
CA GLY A 89 -14.19 -12.38 -2.86
C GLY A 89 -14.74 -11.70 -4.12
N ASN A 90 -13.90 -11.64 -5.15
CA ASN A 90 -14.23 -11.08 -6.45
C ASN A 90 -13.60 -11.96 -7.56
N ASP A 91 -14.43 -12.52 -8.44
CA ASP A 91 -14.01 -13.38 -9.54
C ASP A 91 -13.41 -12.61 -10.72
N GLU A 92 -13.51 -11.29 -10.72
CA GLU A 92 -12.92 -10.39 -11.71
C GLU A 92 -11.47 -9.99 -11.39
N LEU A 93 -10.85 -10.55 -10.35
CA LEU A 93 -9.49 -10.19 -9.95
C LEU A 93 -8.44 -10.65 -10.97
N GLU A 94 -7.52 -9.75 -11.27
CA GLU A 94 -6.32 -10.01 -12.06
C GLU A 94 -5.10 -10.30 -11.15
N PRO A 95 -4.04 -10.93 -11.67
CA PRO A 95 -2.79 -11.09 -10.93
C PRO A 95 -2.14 -9.77 -10.51
N GLU A 96 -1.56 -9.74 -9.30
CA GLU A 96 -0.69 -8.65 -8.87
C GLU A 96 0.70 -8.79 -9.49
N THR A 97 1.33 -7.69 -9.87
CA THR A 97 2.73 -7.67 -10.36
C THR A 97 3.61 -6.81 -9.48
N ALA A 98 4.87 -7.19 -9.33
CA ALA A 98 5.83 -6.50 -8.48
C ALA A 98 7.16 -6.27 -9.19
N ASP A 99 7.64 -5.03 -9.18
CA ASP A 99 8.98 -4.64 -9.62
C ASP A 99 9.84 -4.30 -8.39
N SER A 100 10.97 -4.97 -8.22
CA SER A 100 11.87 -4.79 -7.09
C SER A 100 13.25 -4.39 -7.57
N THR A 101 13.73 -3.22 -7.13
CA THR A 101 15.08 -2.71 -7.42
C THR A 101 15.84 -2.54 -6.11
N THR A 102 17.08 -3.02 -6.06
CA THR A 102 17.98 -2.77 -4.93
C THR A 102 19.35 -2.32 -5.40
N LEU A 103 19.95 -1.42 -4.63
CA LEU A 103 21.33 -0.97 -4.81
C LEU A 103 22.00 -0.93 -3.44
N GLY A 104 23.06 -1.71 -3.28
CA GLY A 104 23.76 -1.89 -2.02
C GLY A 104 25.25 -1.68 -2.13
N PHE A 105 25.83 -1.27 -1.01
CA PHE A 105 27.25 -1.03 -0.79
C PHE A 105 27.66 -1.76 0.48
N VAL A 106 28.80 -2.45 0.42
CA VAL A 106 29.41 -3.15 1.55
C VAL A 106 30.81 -2.59 1.73
N TYR A 107 31.11 -2.17 2.95
CA TYR A 107 32.42 -1.76 3.38
C TYR A 107 32.97 -2.73 4.42
N SER A 108 34.05 -3.40 4.08
CA SER A 108 34.74 -4.42 4.86
C SER A 108 36.22 -4.04 5.01
N PRO A 109 36.56 -3.04 5.84
CA PRO A 109 37.92 -2.50 5.87
C PRO A 109 38.98 -3.48 6.38
N ALA A 110 40.02 -3.70 5.56
CA ALA A 110 41.20 -4.48 5.96
C ALA A 110 41.92 -3.89 7.18
N TRP A 111 41.85 -2.57 7.41
CA TRP A 111 42.47 -1.94 8.59
C TRP A 111 41.78 -2.30 9.92
N ALA A 112 40.54 -2.81 9.87
CA ALA A 112 39.77 -3.25 11.04
C ALA A 112 39.73 -4.78 11.17
N GLU A 113 40.36 -5.49 10.24
CA GLU A 113 40.41 -6.95 10.24
C GLU A 113 41.56 -7.43 11.15
N ASN A 114 41.27 -8.40 12.03
CA ASN A 114 42.23 -9.04 12.93
C ASN A 114 43.11 -8.06 13.74
N THR A 115 42.51 -6.99 14.25
CA THR A 115 43.13 -6.01 15.14
C THR A 115 42.82 -6.30 16.62
N GLY A 116 43.54 -5.65 17.54
CA GLY A 116 43.33 -5.81 18.98
C GLY A 116 41.94 -5.39 19.49
N TRP A 117 41.13 -4.71 18.67
CA TRP A 117 39.77 -4.27 19.01
C TRP A 117 38.68 -4.88 18.10
N SER A 118 39.06 -5.57 17.01
CA SER A 118 38.12 -6.14 16.06
C SER A 118 38.73 -7.31 15.31
N ARG A 119 38.03 -8.44 15.27
CA ARG A 119 38.35 -9.56 14.36
C ARG A 119 37.77 -9.31 12.96
N ARG A 120 36.56 -8.76 12.88
CA ARG A 120 35.86 -8.44 11.63
C ARG A 120 34.91 -7.28 11.84
N PHE A 121 34.92 -6.33 10.91
CA PHE A 121 34.00 -5.20 10.91
C PHE A 121 33.47 -4.99 9.49
N ASP A 122 32.15 -5.06 9.32
CA ASP A 122 31.48 -4.78 8.04
C ASP A 122 30.34 -3.78 8.27
N VAL A 123 30.18 -2.88 7.30
CA VAL A 123 29.03 -2.00 7.20
C VAL A 123 28.35 -2.27 5.86
N GLU A 124 27.06 -2.55 5.88
CA GLU A 124 26.26 -2.66 4.66
C GLU A 124 25.21 -1.56 4.62
N LEU A 125 25.05 -0.93 3.46
CA LEU A 125 23.98 0.03 3.19
C LEU A 125 23.27 -0.42 1.92
N THR A 126 21.95 -0.59 1.97
CA THR A 126 21.15 -1.02 0.82
C THR A 126 19.95 -0.12 0.66
N TRP A 127 19.86 0.58 -0.46
CA TRP A 127 18.63 1.21 -0.89
C TRP A 127 17.77 0.20 -1.64
N TYR A 128 16.47 0.23 -1.39
CA TYR A 128 15.50 -0.59 -2.10
C TYR A 128 14.30 0.23 -2.56
N LYS A 129 13.68 -0.23 -3.64
CA LYS A 129 12.41 0.27 -4.15
C LYS A 129 11.58 -0.87 -4.71
N HIS A 130 10.38 -1.02 -4.16
CA HIS A 130 9.38 -1.98 -4.58
C HIS A 130 8.17 -1.24 -5.15
N LYS A 131 7.67 -1.71 -6.29
CA LYS A 131 6.44 -1.21 -6.90
C LYS A 131 5.50 -2.38 -7.10
N LEU A 132 4.39 -2.40 -6.37
CA LEU A 132 3.33 -3.38 -6.52
C LEU A 132 2.19 -2.77 -7.34
N LYS A 133 1.79 -3.40 -8.44
CA LYS A 133 0.68 -2.97 -9.30
C LYS A 133 -0.46 -3.97 -9.21
N GLY A 134 -1.69 -3.46 -9.25
CA GLY A 134 -2.89 -4.31 -9.19
C GLY A 134 -3.15 -4.89 -7.80
N ALA A 135 -2.70 -4.22 -6.73
CA ALA A 135 -2.73 -4.78 -5.37
C ALA A 135 -4.16 -5.19 -4.95
N ILE A 136 -4.36 -6.47 -4.62
CA ILE A 136 -5.63 -7.09 -4.27
C ILE A 136 -5.96 -6.74 -2.83
N GLN A 137 -6.80 -5.73 -2.65
CA GLN A 137 -7.37 -5.40 -1.35
C GLN A 137 -8.72 -4.69 -1.53
N ALA A 138 -9.51 -4.64 -0.47
CA ALA A 138 -10.66 -3.75 -0.42
C ALA A 138 -10.15 -2.32 -0.16
N LEU A 139 -10.71 -1.33 -0.86
CA LEU A 139 -10.36 0.07 -0.60
C LEU A 139 -10.81 0.45 0.81
N ASP A 140 -10.12 1.34 1.51
CA ASP A 140 -10.65 1.85 2.77
C ASP A 140 -11.98 2.60 2.52
N ALA A 141 -13.01 2.34 3.33
CA ALA A 141 -14.37 2.84 3.06
C ALA A 141 -14.46 4.38 3.15
N GLN A 142 -13.69 5.02 4.03
CA GLN A 142 -13.62 6.48 4.10
C GLN A 142 -12.94 7.03 2.86
N THR A 143 -11.79 6.46 2.50
CA THR A 143 -11.04 6.84 1.29
C THR A 143 -11.89 6.68 0.02
N GLN A 144 -12.63 5.57 -0.09
CA GLN A 144 -13.55 5.31 -1.19
C GLN A 144 -14.65 6.39 -1.26
N LEU A 145 -15.27 6.72 -0.12
CA LEU A 145 -16.31 7.74 -0.05
C LEU A 145 -15.79 9.13 -0.44
N ASP A 146 -14.63 9.51 0.07
CA ASP A 146 -13.99 10.79 -0.22
C ASP A 146 -13.63 10.91 -1.70
N LEU A 147 -13.07 9.86 -2.30
CA LEU A 147 -12.73 9.82 -3.73
C LEU A 147 -13.99 9.82 -4.60
N CYS A 148 -15.03 9.08 -4.24
CA CYS A 148 -16.31 9.10 -4.95
C CYS A 148 -16.91 10.50 -4.96
N VAL A 149 -17.05 11.15 -3.79
CA VAL A 149 -17.61 12.50 -3.72
C VAL A 149 -16.66 13.53 -4.36
N GLY A 150 -15.35 13.33 -4.26
CA GLY A 150 -14.35 14.23 -4.85
C GLY A 150 -14.30 14.20 -6.37
N THR A 151 -14.53 13.04 -7.00
CA THR A 151 -14.28 12.82 -8.44
C THR A 151 -15.52 12.43 -9.25
N LEU A 152 -16.56 11.88 -8.61
CA LEU A 152 -17.69 11.21 -9.26
C LEU A 152 -17.29 10.04 -10.16
N ASP A 153 -16.09 9.49 -9.99
CA ASP A 153 -15.63 8.34 -10.77
C ASP A 153 -16.33 7.06 -10.29
N ASP A 154 -16.96 6.35 -11.23
CA ASP A 154 -17.66 5.09 -10.97
C ASP A 154 -16.78 4.06 -10.29
N THR A 155 -15.46 4.09 -10.53
CA THR A 155 -14.47 3.22 -9.89
C THR A 155 -14.53 3.31 -8.36
N TYR A 156 -14.75 4.50 -7.81
CA TYR A 156 -14.84 4.73 -6.36
C TYR A 156 -16.28 4.72 -5.87
N CYS A 157 -17.24 5.19 -6.68
CA CYS A 157 -18.64 5.25 -6.28
C CYS A 157 -19.33 3.87 -6.29
N ASN A 158 -18.84 2.91 -7.07
CA ASN A 158 -19.40 1.57 -7.09
C ASN A 158 -19.31 0.91 -5.70
N GLY A 159 -20.41 0.28 -5.27
CA GLY A 159 -20.52 -0.34 -3.95
C GLY A 159 -20.97 0.60 -2.84
N ILE A 160 -21.02 1.92 -3.03
CA ILE A 160 -21.61 2.84 -2.06
C ILE A 160 -23.13 2.86 -2.22
N VAL A 161 -23.87 2.37 -1.23
CA VAL A 161 -25.33 2.34 -1.28
C VAL A 161 -25.90 3.53 -0.52
N ARG A 162 -26.56 4.45 -1.25
CA ARG A 162 -27.36 5.54 -0.67
C ARG A 162 -28.85 5.26 -0.82
N ASN A 163 -29.65 5.68 0.16
CA ASN A 163 -31.10 5.61 0.08
C ASN A 163 -31.69 6.87 -0.61
N GLN A 164 -33.02 6.91 -0.78
CA GLN A 164 -33.72 8.05 -1.41
C GLN A 164 -33.58 9.38 -0.65
N THR A 165 -33.20 9.36 0.63
CA THR A 165 -32.96 10.57 1.43
C THR A 165 -31.49 11.01 1.41
N GLY A 166 -30.64 10.33 0.63
CA GLY A 166 -29.20 10.59 0.52
C GLY A 166 -28.35 9.89 1.57
N ASN A 167 -28.95 9.20 2.55
CA ASN A 167 -28.23 8.53 3.64
C ASN A 167 -27.43 7.36 3.09
N ILE A 168 -26.21 7.21 3.59
CA ILE A 168 -25.41 6.02 3.33
C ILE A 168 -26.02 4.85 4.13
N ALA A 169 -26.45 3.82 3.41
CA ALA A 169 -27.04 2.61 3.95
C ALA A 169 -26.03 1.47 4.12
N GLY A 170 -24.92 1.51 3.39
CA GLY A 170 -23.85 0.51 3.49
C GLY A 170 -22.85 0.59 2.35
N PHE A 171 -21.78 -0.19 2.48
CA PHE A 171 -20.76 -0.38 1.45
C PHE A 171 -20.70 -1.85 1.04
N GLN A 172 -20.60 -2.09 -0.26
CA GLN A 172 -20.26 -3.37 -0.88
C GLN A 172 -18.86 -3.25 -1.46
N ASN A 173 -17.86 -3.49 -0.63
CA ASN A 173 -16.46 -3.21 -0.93
C ASN A 173 -15.72 -4.53 -1.15
N ARG A 174 -15.99 -5.16 -2.29
CA ARG A 174 -15.32 -6.41 -2.68
C ARG A 174 -13.83 -6.15 -2.95
N LEU A 175 -13.03 -7.20 -2.89
CA LEU A 175 -11.64 -7.12 -3.29
C LEU A 175 -11.51 -6.61 -4.73
N THR A 176 -10.57 -5.72 -4.97
CA THR A 176 -10.28 -5.17 -6.30
C THR A 176 -8.78 -5.06 -6.51
N ASN A 177 -8.34 -4.95 -7.77
CA ASN A 177 -6.97 -4.65 -8.11
C ASN A 177 -6.74 -3.13 -8.02
N LEU A 178 -6.15 -2.68 -6.93
CA LEU A 178 -5.77 -1.27 -6.78
C LEU A 178 -4.65 -0.88 -7.73
N GLY A 179 -4.59 0.41 -8.08
CA GLY A 179 -3.63 0.95 -9.06
C GLY A 179 -2.17 0.59 -8.79
N ARG A 180 -1.55 1.20 -7.76
CA ARG A 180 -0.13 0.98 -7.44
C ARG A 180 0.21 1.31 -5.98
N ILE A 181 1.04 0.48 -5.35
CA ILE A 181 1.67 0.74 -4.05
C ILE A 181 3.18 0.79 -4.27
N ASP A 182 3.79 1.93 -3.95
CA ASP A 182 5.25 2.12 -4.02
C ASP A 182 5.82 2.11 -2.60
N THR A 183 6.92 1.40 -2.37
CA THR A 183 7.63 1.36 -1.09
C THR A 183 9.13 1.46 -1.34
N ASP A 184 9.79 2.45 -0.76
CA ASP A 184 11.23 2.62 -0.86
C ASP A 184 11.85 3.01 0.49
N GLY A 185 13.12 2.68 0.65
CA GLY A 185 13.82 2.84 1.91
C GLY A 185 15.30 2.52 1.84
N VAL A 186 15.96 2.65 2.98
CA VAL A 186 17.38 2.33 3.15
C VAL A 186 17.53 1.42 4.37
N ASP A 187 18.18 0.29 4.15
CA ASP A 187 18.59 -0.64 5.20
C ASP A 187 20.07 -0.46 5.48
N VAL A 188 20.44 -0.38 6.77
CA VAL A 188 21.82 -0.27 7.22
C VAL A 188 22.11 -1.37 8.22
N ASN A 189 23.13 -2.19 7.93
CA ASN A 189 23.60 -3.27 8.79
C ASN A 189 25.02 -2.99 9.27
N PHE A 190 25.27 -3.31 10.54
CA PHE A 190 26.58 -3.24 11.16
C PHE A 190 26.94 -4.61 11.71
N TYR A 191 28.05 -5.16 11.25
CA TYR A 191 28.61 -6.40 11.77
C TYR A 191 29.94 -6.10 12.43
N TRP A 192 30.05 -6.39 13.73
CA TRP A 192 31.30 -6.25 14.46
C TRP A 192 31.55 -7.49 15.29
N THR A 193 32.62 -8.19 14.95
CA THR A 193 33.08 -9.35 15.70
C THR A 193 34.29 -8.98 16.53
N LEU A 194 34.17 -9.12 17.85
CA LEU A 194 35.26 -8.86 18.78
C LEU A 194 36.35 -9.94 18.67
N PRO A 195 37.60 -9.60 18.99
CA PRO A 195 38.66 -10.59 19.17
C PRO A 195 38.30 -11.59 20.27
N GLU A 196 38.83 -12.80 20.17
CA GLU A 196 38.72 -13.78 21.24
C GLU A 196 39.48 -13.24 22.47
N SER A 197 38.75 -12.98 23.55
CA SER A 197 39.35 -12.65 24.84
C SER A 197 39.46 -13.91 25.66
N ASP A 198 40.64 -14.18 26.21
CA ASP A 198 40.90 -15.25 27.18
C ASP A 198 40.26 -14.88 28.53
N MET A 199 38.93 -14.87 28.54
CA MET A 199 38.11 -14.84 29.75
C MET A 199 37.38 -16.19 29.72
N GLY A 200 37.96 -17.15 30.44
CA GLY A 200 37.54 -18.57 30.43
C GLY A 200 36.09 -18.83 30.81
#